data_AF-A0A972ZIZ6-F1
#
_entry.id   AF-A0A972ZIZ6-F1
#
_cell.length_a   1.000
_cell.length_b   1.000
_cell.length_c   1.000
_cell.angle_alpha   90.00
_cell.angle_beta   90.00
_cell.angle_gamma   90.00
#
_symmetry.space_group_name_H-M   'P 1'
#
loop_
_entity.id
_entity.type
_entity.pdbx_description
1 polymer ?
#
loop_
_entity_poly.entity_id
_entity_poly.type
_entity_poly.pdbx_seq_one_letter_code
_entity_poly.pdbx_strand_id
1 'polypeptide(L)' 'ITKSGTRKEELLVDKGTLSKMWVLRRILMPMGVTDAMDFLLDKLKHAKTNDDFFDSMNT' A
#
# COMPACT_ATOMS: atom_id res chain seq x y z
N ILE A 1 -1.07 2.66 -10.45
CA ILE A 1 -0.78 3.03 -9.04
C ILE A 1 0.25 4.15 -8.93
N THR A 2 1.41 4.07 -9.58
CA THR A 2 2.51 5.04 -9.42
C THR A 2 2.17 6.50 -9.75
N LYS A 3 1.14 6.74 -10.57
CA LYS A 3 0.63 8.10 -10.90
C LYS A 3 -0.44 8.61 -9.91
N SER A 4 -0.91 7.77 -8.99
CA SER A 4 -1.98 8.11 -8.04
C SER A 4 -1.39 8.66 -6.74
N GLY A 5 -1.84 9.85 -6.34
CA GLY A 5 -1.45 10.48 -5.09
C GLY A 5 -2.42 11.59 -4.71
N THR A 6 -2.59 11.81 -3.40
CA THR A 6 -3.45 12.86 -2.86
C THR A 6 -2.57 13.93 -2.24
N ARG A 7 -2.83 15.21 -2.56
CA ARG A 7 -2.10 16.32 -1.94
C ARG A 7 -2.48 16.42 -0.47
N LYS A 8 -1.49 16.68 0.40
CA LYS A 8 -1.65 16.78 1.85
C LYS A 8 -2.29 15.53 2.48
N GLU A 9 -1.89 14.34 2.03
CA GLU A 9 -2.44 13.08 2.56
C GLU A 9 -2.16 12.89 4.07
N GLU A 10 -1.17 13.58 4.64
CA GLU A 10 -0.88 13.62 6.08
C GLU A 10 -1.99 14.24 6.94
N LEU A 11 -2.94 14.96 6.33
CA LEU A 11 -4.12 15.49 7.03
C LEU A 11 -5.32 14.53 6.99
N LEU A 12 -5.24 13.48 6.16
CA LEU A 12 -6.35 12.55 5.91
C LEU A 12 -6.17 11.20 6.60
N VAL A 13 -4.92 10.84 6.90
CA VAL A 13 -4.57 9.59 7.58
C VAL A 13 -3.65 9.86 8.76
N ASP A 14 -3.67 8.98 9.74
CA ASP A 14 -2.74 9.06 10.86
C ASP A 14 -1.30 8.76 10.41
N LYS A 15 -0.33 9.12 11.25
CA LYS A 15 1.09 8.96 10.94
C LYS A 15 1.51 7.50 10.72
N GLY A 16 0.91 6.54 11.45
CA GLY A 16 1.24 5.13 11.32
C GLY A 16 0.79 4.57 9.98
N THR A 17 -0.46 4.87 9.60
CA THR A 17 -1.00 4.52 8.27
C THR A 17 -0.21 5.19 7.16
N LEU A 18 0.16 6.47 7.32
CA LEU A 18 0.98 7.17 6.34
C LEU A 18 2.33 6.48 6.10
N SER A 19 3.03 6.09 7.18
CA SER A 19 4.28 5.35 7.08
C SER A 19 4.10 3.99 6.38
N LYS A 20 3.05 3.23 6.75
CA LYS A 20 2.70 1.95 6.12
C LYS A 20 2.44 2.11 4.59
N MET A 21 1.68 3.14 4.20
CA MET A 21 1.42 3.47 2.79
C MET A 21 2.72 3.83 2.04
N TRP A 22 3.63 4.56 2.66
CA TRP A 22 4.92 4.91 2.07
C TRP A 22 5.81 3.69 1.80
N VAL A 23 5.85 2.74 2.75
CA VAL A 23 6.56 1.47 2.57
C VAL A 23 5.97 0.70 1.39
N LEU A 24 4.65 0.56 1.34
CA LEU A 24 3.97 -0.09 0.22
C LEU A 24 4.30 0.57 -1.13
N ARG A 25 4.26 1.91 -1.21
CA ARG A 25 4.62 2.65 -2.43
C ARG A 25 6.06 2.38 -2.88
N ARG A 26 7.00 2.21 -1.94
CA ARG A 26 8.40 1.87 -2.25
C ARG A 26 8.55 0.46 -2.82
N ILE A 27 7.77 -0.51 -2.33
CA ILE A 27 7.75 -1.89 -2.85
C ILE A 27 7.17 -1.92 -4.27
N LEU A 28 6.12 -1.13 -4.53
CA LEU A 28 5.44 -1.10 -5.83
C LEU A 28 6.16 -0.25 -6.89
N MET A 29 7.03 0.68 -6.50
CA MET A 29 7.74 1.57 -7.41
C MET A 29 8.62 0.87 -8.48
N PRO A 30 9.45 -0.13 -8.13
CA PRO A 30 10.26 -0.85 -9.12
C PRO A 30 9.45 -1.85 -9.96
N MET A 31 8.20 -2.13 -9.59
CA MET A 31 7.34 -3.08 -10.31
C MET A 31 6.67 -2.42 -11.51
N GLY A 32 6.44 -3.19 -12.58
CA GLY A 32 5.57 -2.79 -13.68
C GLY A 32 4.13 -2.57 -13.19
N VAL A 33 3.35 -1.75 -13.90
CA VAL A 33 1.96 -1.43 -13.48
C VAL A 33 1.09 -2.68 -13.35
N THR A 34 1.25 -3.65 -14.27
CA THR A 34 0.52 -4.92 -14.26
C THR A 34 0.94 -5.77 -13.06
N ASP A 35 2.24 -6.03 -12.90
CA ASP A 35 2.77 -6.85 -11.80
C ASP A 35 2.43 -6.26 -10.43
N ALA A 36 2.47 -4.93 -10.30
CA ALA A 36 2.09 -4.22 -9.08
C ALA A 36 0.61 -4.43 -8.73
N MET A 37 -0.28 -4.42 -9.73
CA MET A 37 -1.71 -4.67 -9.51
C MET A 37 -1.97 -6.13 -9.14
N ASP A 38 -1.32 -7.08 -9.82
CA ASP A 38 -1.46 -8.51 -9.52
C ASP A 38 -0.94 -8.84 -8.12
N PHE A 39 0.22 -8.30 -7.74
CA PHE A 39 0.76 -8.40 -6.38
C PHE A 39 -0.22 -7.85 -5.35
N LEU A 40 -0.79 -6.66 -5.59
CA LEU A 40 -1.72 -6.04 -4.65
C LEU A 40 -3.00 -6.89 -4.50
N LEU A 41 -3.56 -7.36 -5.61
CA LEU A 41 -4.76 -8.19 -5.60
C LEU A 41 -4.53 -9.53 -4.92
N ASP A 42 -3.38 -10.16 -5.13
CA ASP A 42 -2.99 -11.41 -4.46
C ASP A 42 -2.96 -11.23 -2.94
N LYS A 43 -2.27 -10.19 -2.45
CA LYS A 43 -2.18 -9.94 -1.00
C LYS A 43 -3.49 -9.52 -0.38
N LEU A 44 -4.27 -8.67 -1.05
CA LEU A 44 -5.57 -8.23 -0.54
C LEU A 44 -6.58 -9.38 -0.45
N LYS A 45 -6.50 -10.41 -1.31
CA LYS A 45 -7.37 -11.60 -1.20
C LYS A 45 -7.13 -12.40 0.08
N HIS A 46 -5.94 -12.30 0.66
CA HIS A 46 -5.57 -13.02 1.89
C HIS A 46 -5.86 -12.22 3.17
N ALA A 47 -6.27 -10.96 3.06
CA ALA A 47 -6.58 -10.09 4.18
C ALA A 47 -8.05 -9.66 4.14
N LYS A 48 -8.74 -9.71 5.28
CA LYS A 48 -10.14 -9.28 5.37
C LYS A 48 -10.25 -7.76 5.47
N THR A 49 -9.28 -7.12 6.11
CA THR A 49 -9.22 -5.66 6.30
C THR A 49 -7.87 -5.11 5.86
N ASN A 50 -7.82 -3.80 5.60
CA ASN A 50 -6.55 -3.13 5.27
C ASN A 50 -5.56 -3.17 6.43
N ASP A 51 -6.04 -3.19 7.68
CA ASP A 51 -5.20 -3.31 8.86
C ASP A 51 -4.49 -4.66 8.89
N ASP A 52 -5.24 -5.76 8.68
CA ASP A 52 -4.67 -7.11 8.57
C ASP A 52 -3.62 -7.20 7.44
N PHE A 53 -3.91 -6.58 6.29
CA PHE A 53 -2.98 -6.51 5.17
C PHE A 53 -1.68 -5.79 5.57
N PHE A 54 -1.78 -4.60 6.17
CA PHE A 54 -0.59 -3.86 6.57
C PHE A 54 0.21 -4.55 7.67
N ASP A 55 -0.45 -5.26 8.58
CA ASP A 55 0.24 -6.02 9.63
C ASP A 55 0.97 -7.24 9.04
N SER A 56 0.41 -7.88 8.01
CA SER A 56 1.08 -8.97 7.27
C SER A 56 2.35 -8.53 6.52
N MET A 57 2.52 -7.22 6.25
CA MET A 57 3.74 -6.68 5.63
C MET A 57 4.82 -6.28 6.64
N ASN A 58 4.49 -6.21 7.93
CA ASN A 58 5.42 -5.84 9.01
C ASN A 58 6.12 -7.05 9.65
N THR A 59 6.02 -8.23 9.02
CA THR A 59 6.78 -9.44 9.36
C THR A 59 7.96 -9.58 8.41
#